data_AF-A0A959X2C0-F1
#
_entry.id   AF-A0A959X2C0-F1
#
_cell.length_a   1.000
_cell.length_b   1.000
_cell.length_c   1.000
_cell.angle_alpha   90.00
_cell.angle_beta   90.00
_cell.angle_gamma   90.00
#
_symmetry.space_group_name_H-M   'P 1'
#
loop_
_entity.id
_entity.type
_entity.pdbx_description
1 polymer ?
#
loop_
_entity_poly.entity_id
_entity_poly.type
_entity_poly.pdbx_seq_one_letter_code
_entity_poly.pdbx_strand_id
1 'polypeptide(L)' 'VGFDDSSAALQSAPRLTTMTNPASELTRRAAEMLKQLLDGAPSPEPVILPSRLVVRDSA' A
#
# COMPACT_ATOMS: atom_id res chain seq x y z
N VAL A 1 5.91 -9.11 13.24
CA VAL A 1 5.17 -8.07 12.50
C VAL A 1 5.72 -7.99 11.08
N GLY A 2 4.87 -8.08 10.06
CA GLY A 2 5.22 -7.98 8.63
C GLY A 2 4.75 -6.69 7.95
N PHE A 3 4.74 -6.68 6.61
CA PHE A 3 4.26 -5.58 5.77
C PHE A 3 3.30 -6.08 4.66
N ASP A 4 2.58 -5.17 4.02
CA ASP A 4 1.60 -5.32 2.93
C ASP A 4 0.18 -5.78 3.25
N ASP A 5 -0.05 -6.45 4.37
CA ASP A 5 -1.32 -7.18 4.59
C ASP A 5 -1.76 -8.05 3.39
N SER A 6 -0.78 -8.69 2.75
CA SER A 6 -1.02 -9.53 1.58
C SER A 6 -1.74 -10.83 1.94
N SER A 7 -2.26 -11.54 0.93
CA SER A 7 -2.86 -12.87 1.13
C SER A 7 -1.89 -13.88 1.75
N ALA A 8 -0.57 -13.69 1.58
CA ALA A 8 0.44 -14.52 2.22
C ALA A 8 0.46 -14.36 3.75
N ALA A 9 0.12 -13.18 4.28
CA ALA A 9 0.03 -12.93 5.72
C ALA A 9 -1.07 -13.76 6.41
N LEU A 10 -2.08 -14.20 5.64
CA LEU A 10 -3.15 -15.09 6.13
C LEU A 10 -2.77 -16.57 6.07
N GLN A 11 -1.73 -16.93 5.31
CA GLN A 11 -1.29 -18.30 5.08
C GLN A 11 -0.15 -18.72 6.01
N SER A 12 0.50 -17.78 6.70
CA SER A 12 1.47 -18.09 7.74
C SER A 12 0.77 -18.74 8.95
N ALA A 13 1.51 -19.58 9.67
CA ALA A 13 1.09 -20.16 10.93
C ALA A 13 2.14 -19.84 12.00
N PRO A 14 1.86 -18.97 13.00
CA PRO A 14 0.61 -18.23 13.21
C PRO A 14 0.32 -17.18 12.11
N ARG A 15 -0.93 -16.73 11.99
CA ARG A 15 -1.31 -15.67 11.03
C ARG A 15 -0.56 -14.39 11.37
N LEU A 16 -0.01 -13.73 10.35
CA LEU A 16 0.96 -12.66 10.54
C LEU A 16 0.30 -11.32 10.88
N THR A 17 0.64 -10.78 12.05
CA THR A 17 0.43 -9.35 12.39
C THR A 17 1.26 -8.51 11.42
N THR A 18 0.68 -7.50 10.77
CA THR A 18 1.31 -6.80 9.64
C THR A 18 0.81 -5.37 9.48
N MET A 19 1.59 -4.51 8.81
CA MET A 19 1.15 -3.17 8.39
C MET A 19 0.50 -3.22 7.00
N THR A 20 -0.61 -2.50 6.80
CA THR A 20 -1.25 -2.40 5.48
C THR A 20 -0.41 -1.58 4.50
N ASN A 21 -0.28 -2.05 3.27
CA ASN A 21 0.21 -1.26 2.14
C ASN A 21 -0.94 -1.07 1.13
N PRO A 22 -1.52 0.14 0.96
CA PRO A 22 -2.75 0.36 0.19
C PRO A 22 -2.47 0.34 -1.33
N ALA A 23 -2.05 -0.81 -1.86
CA ALA A 23 -1.58 -0.98 -3.23
C ALA A 23 -2.57 -0.48 -4.29
N SER A 24 -3.86 -0.75 -4.14
CA SER A 24 -4.88 -0.30 -5.08
C SER A 24 -4.94 1.24 -5.21
N GLU A 25 -4.87 1.94 -4.08
CA GLU A 25 -4.91 3.42 -4.07
C GLU A 25 -3.57 4.00 -4.53
N LEU A 26 -2.43 3.38 -4.16
CA LEU A 26 -1.12 3.73 -4.69
C LEU A 26 -1.10 3.65 -6.22
N THR A 27 -1.54 2.52 -6.79
CA THR A 27 -1.56 2.31 -8.24
C THR A 27 -2.48 3.31 -8.93
N ARG A 28 -3.68 3.57 -8.37
CA ARG A 28 -4.62 4.54 -8.92
C ARG A 28 -3.99 5.94 -8.99
N ARG A 29 -3.43 6.43 -7.86
CA ARG A 29 -2.79 7.76 -7.81
C ARG A 29 -1.57 7.85 -8.70
N ALA A 30 -0.74 6.81 -8.72
CA ALA A 30 0.43 6.77 -9.59
C ALA A 30 0.05 6.82 -11.08
N ALA A 31 -1.00 6.10 -11.49
CA ALA A 31 -1.51 6.15 -12.86
C ALA A 31 -2.07 7.54 -13.22
N GLU A 32 -2.79 8.18 -12.29
CA GLU A 32 -3.29 9.54 -12.47
C GLU A 32 -2.16 10.57 -12.61
N MET A 33 -1.15 10.47 -11.74
CA MET A 33 0.07 11.29 -11.81
C MET A 33 0.82 11.08 -13.13
N LEU A 34 0.96 9.82 -13.56
CA LEU A 34 1.59 9.49 -14.84
C LEU A 34 0.83 10.11 -16.01
N LYS A 35 -0.51 10.04 -16.01
CA LYS A 35 -1.32 10.66 -17.04
C LYS A 35 -1.10 12.18 -17.09
N GLN A 36 -1.08 12.86 -15.95
CA GLN A 36 -0.81 14.30 -15.88
C GLN A 36 0.57 14.66 -16.48
N LEU A 37 1.60 13.87 -16.17
CA LEU A 37 2.94 14.05 -16.74
C LEU A 37 2.94 13.87 -18.25
N LEU A 38 2.23 12.86 -18.77
CA LEU A 38 2.09 12.63 -20.22
C LEU A 38 1.34 13.76 -20.92
N ASP A 39 0.39 14.40 -20.23
CA ASP A 39 -0.35 15.58 -20.72
C ASP A 39 0.49 16.89 -20.60
N GLY A 40 1.74 16.82 -20.16
CA GLY A 40 2.66 17.96 -20.04
C GLY A 40 2.43 18.82 -18.79
N ALA A 41 1.70 18.33 -17.79
CA ALA A 41 1.54 19.03 -16.53
C ALA A 41 2.86 19.08 -15.73
N PRO A 42 3.02 20.06 -14.82
CA PRO A 42 4.13 20.06 -13.87
C PRO A 42 4.19 18.77 -13.05
N SER A 43 5.37 18.45 -12.52
CA SER A 43 5.54 17.27 -11.66
C SER A 43 4.57 17.33 -10.47
N PRO A 44 3.75 16.30 -10.24
CA PRO A 44 2.82 16.29 -9.12
C PRO A 44 3.57 16.11 -7.80
N GLU A 45 3.04 16.74 -6.74
CA GLU A 45 3.60 16.65 -5.39
C GLU A 45 3.48 15.23 -4.82
N PRO A 46 4.46 14.78 -4.00
CA PRO A 46 4.37 13.49 -3.33
C PRO A 46 3.11 13.36 -2.46
N VAL A 47 2.43 12.22 -2.56
CA VAL A 47 1.29 11.88 -1.70
C VAL A 47 1.68 10.72 -0.78
N ILE A 48 1.49 10.91 0.52
CA ILE A 48 1.66 9.86 1.53
C ILE A 48 0.29 9.28 1.87
N LEU A 49 0.14 7.96 1.74
CA LEU A 49 -1.07 7.25 2.14
C LEU A 49 -0.89 6.62 3.52
N PRO A 50 -1.94 6.61 4.35
CA PRO A 50 -1.85 6.07 5.70
C PRO A 50 -1.77 4.54 5.67
N SER A 51 -0.85 3.99 6.48
CA SER A 51 -0.81 2.56 6.82
C SER A 51 -1.46 2.32 8.19
N ARG A 52 -2.00 1.12 8.39
CA ARG A 52 -2.61 0.67 9.65
C ARG A 52 -1.98 -0.65 10.10
N LEU A 53 -1.88 -0.85 11.40
CA LEU A 53 -1.48 -2.15 11.96
C LEU A 53 -2.68 -3.09 11.97
N VAL A 54 -2.52 -4.28 11.40
CA VAL A 54 -3.47 -5.39 11.47
C VAL A 54 -2.91 -6.43 12.42
N VAL A 55 -3.50 -6.51 13.62
CA VAL A 55 -3.09 -7.44 14.67
C VAL A 55 -3.69 -8.83 14.41
N ARG A 56 -2.85 -9.86 14.53
CA ARG A 56 -3.17 -11.29 14.36
C ARG A 56 -2.39 -12.11 15.38
N ASP A 57 -2.28 -13.42 15.14
CA ASP A 57 -1.80 -14.41 16.10
C ASP A 57 -0.27 -14.39 16.32
N SER A 58 0.50 -13.71 15.47
CA SER A 58 1.97 -13.75 15.51
C SER A 58 2.62 -12.73 16.48
N ALA A 59 1.86 -11.84 17.09
CA ALA A 59 2.35 -10.79 18.00
C ALA A 59 1.23 -10.28 18.91
#